data_AF-A0A520D2M9-F1
#
_entry.id   AF-A0A520D2M9-F1
#
_cell.length_a   1.000
_cell.length_b   1.000
_cell.length_c   1.000
_cell.angle_alpha   90.00
_cell.angle_beta   90.00
_cell.angle_gamma   90.00
#
_symmetry.space_group_name_H-M   'P 1'
#
loop_
_entity.id
_entity.type
_entity.pdbx_description
1 polymer ?
#
loop_
_entity_poly.entity_id
_entity_poly.type
_entity_poly.pdbx_seq_one_letter_code
_entity_poly.pdbx_strand_id
1 'polypeptide(L)'
;MTIAPSEAKALTAFSIAGVNGTVRGANIDLVLPFGMDRGHQIASFTSTGASVSVRGAAQSSGATVQDFSAPVPYVVTAADGSTATFTVTVTSAPSPAKSITAFSVGGVQATVSDHAIHATLPAGSDPAVQVAVFTSTGASVSVDGADQVSGGLPRDFRRPVAYVVHAADGSTATYTVTVDVAKSSAKAITSFMADDKAGQIAENGPGKFTISVPLFFRSDLNYPLVVGNSGIYRRTVTFATTGVKVTVDGVVQKSGTVVDFYRGLGTPPLEPIVYVVTAEDGSTASYTIAPYTLSIAVLAPN
;
A
#
# COMPACT_ATOMS: atom_id res chain seq x y z
N MET A 1 -14.45 -53.38 -65.64
CA MET A 1 -13.68 -53.49 -64.39
C MET A 1 -14.23 -52.44 -63.43
N THR A 2 -15.04 -52.83 -62.47
CA THR A 2 -15.54 -51.94 -61.40
C THR A 2 -14.49 -51.90 -60.30
N ILE A 3 -14.06 -50.70 -59.93
CA ILE A 3 -13.09 -50.46 -58.87
C ILE A 3 -13.84 -50.64 -57.54
N ALA A 4 -13.27 -51.38 -56.57
CA ALA A 4 -13.87 -51.53 -55.25
C ALA A 4 -13.94 -50.17 -54.53
N PRO A 5 -15.01 -49.87 -53.77
CA PRO A 5 -15.09 -48.63 -53.00
C PRO A 5 -13.96 -48.51 -51.96
N SER A 6 -13.49 -47.28 -51.73
CA SER A 6 -12.42 -47.01 -50.74
C SER A 6 -12.89 -47.21 -49.30
N GLU A 7 -12.05 -47.82 -48.47
CA GLU A 7 -12.28 -48.03 -47.03
C GLU A 7 -11.68 -46.92 -46.14
N ALA A 8 -11.11 -45.86 -46.73
CA ALA A 8 -10.42 -44.80 -45.99
C ALA A 8 -11.39 -43.99 -45.12
N LYS A 9 -11.09 -43.85 -43.83
CA LYS A 9 -11.98 -43.24 -42.81
C LYS A 9 -11.22 -42.58 -41.66
N ALA A 10 -10.23 -41.75 -41.99
CA ALA A 10 -9.44 -41.02 -41.01
C ALA A 10 -9.83 -39.54 -40.95
N LEU A 11 -9.77 -38.94 -39.75
CA LEU A 11 -9.63 -37.50 -39.57
C LEU A 11 -8.14 -37.19 -39.33
N THR A 12 -7.51 -36.52 -40.30
CA THR A 12 -6.05 -36.30 -40.31
C THR A 12 -5.65 -34.93 -39.81
N ALA A 13 -6.57 -33.96 -39.81
CA ALA A 13 -6.38 -32.65 -39.25
C ALA A 13 -7.70 -32.15 -38.64
N PHE A 14 -7.58 -31.39 -37.56
CA PHE A 14 -8.71 -30.74 -36.90
C PHE A 14 -8.23 -29.45 -36.26
N SER A 15 -9.01 -28.39 -36.37
CA SER A 15 -8.70 -27.08 -35.79
C SER A 15 -9.97 -26.31 -35.47
N ILE A 16 -9.90 -25.44 -34.47
CA ILE A 16 -10.97 -24.51 -34.11
C ILE A 16 -10.33 -23.13 -33.98
N ALA A 17 -10.86 -22.13 -34.69
CA ALA A 17 -10.33 -20.76 -34.70
C ALA A 17 -8.81 -20.65 -34.89
N GLY A 18 -8.24 -21.50 -35.75
CA GLY A 18 -6.79 -21.54 -36.04
C GLY A 18 -5.93 -22.29 -35.01
N VAL A 19 -6.52 -22.77 -33.90
CA VAL A 19 -5.83 -23.65 -32.96
C VAL A 19 -5.87 -25.07 -33.52
N ASN A 20 -4.71 -25.69 -33.71
CA ASN A 20 -4.61 -27.06 -34.21
C ASN A 20 -4.82 -28.08 -33.09
N GLY A 21 -5.63 -29.10 -33.36
CA GLY A 21 -5.79 -30.26 -32.51
C GLY A 21 -4.68 -31.29 -32.71
N THR A 22 -4.37 -32.04 -31.66
CA THR A 22 -3.46 -33.17 -31.71
C THR A 22 -4.25 -34.45 -31.97
N VAL A 23 -4.05 -35.08 -33.12
CA VAL A 23 -4.68 -36.35 -33.47
C VAL A 23 -3.83 -37.51 -32.93
N ARG A 24 -4.42 -38.37 -32.09
CA ARG A 24 -3.79 -39.57 -31.50
C ARG A 24 -4.73 -40.77 -31.66
N GLY A 25 -4.58 -41.49 -32.76
CA GLY A 25 -5.50 -42.58 -33.10
C GLY A 25 -6.93 -42.04 -33.29
N ALA A 26 -7.87 -42.52 -32.48
CA ALA A 26 -9.26 -42.08 -32.49
C ALA A 26 -9.55 -40.87 -31.58
N ASN A 27 -8.54 -40.29 -30.91
CA ASN A 27 -8.73 -39.14 -30.05
C ASN A 27 -8.14 -37.88 -30.70
N ILE A 28 -8.84 -36.75 -30.56
CA ILE A 28 -8.41 -35.45 -31.04
C ILE A 28 -8.52 -34.47 -29.86
N ASP A 29 -7.38 -34.02 -29.35
CA ASP A 29 -7.32 -33.11 -28.20
C ASP A 29 -6.93 -31.70 -28.63
N LEU A 30 -7.64 -30.70 -28.12
CA LEU A 30 -7.45 -29.30 -28.49
C LEU A 30 -7.62 -28.40 -27.27
N VAL A 31 -6.70 -27.44 -27.08
CA VAL A 31 -6.74 -26.47 -25.97
C VAL A 31 -7.00 -25.09 -26.55
N LEU A 32 -8.21 -24.56 -26.37
CA LEU A 32 -8.53 -23.20 -26.80
C LEU A 32 -7.93 -22.16 -25.85
N PRO A 33 -7.62 -20.95 -26.33
CA PRO A 33 -7.22 -19.83 -25.47
C PRO A 33 -8.20 -19.61 -24.30
N PHE A 34 -7.67 -19.12 -23.18
CA PHE A 34 -8.47 -18.78 -22.01
C PHE A 34 -9.59 -17.78 -22.38
N GLY A 35 -10.80 -18.02 -21.86
CA GLY A 35 -11.96 -17.16 -22.08
C GLY A 35 -12.71 -17.38 -23.39
N MET A 36 -12.22 -18.26 -24.28
CA MET A 36 -12.93 -18.59 -25.52
C MET A 36 -14.16 -19.46 -25.26
N ASP A 37 -15.28 -19.14 -25.93
CA ASP A 37 -16.49 -19.97 -25.87
C ASP A 37 -16.25 -21.34 -26.50
N ARG A 38 -16.79 -22.40 -25.89
CA ARG A 38 -16.77 -23.77 -26.43
C ARG A 38 -18.14 -24.20 -26.96
N GLY A 39 -19.21 -23.48 -26.62
CA GLY A 39 -20.59 -23.83 -26.96
C GLY A 39 -20.95 -23.63 -28.43
N HIS A 40 -20.29 -22.70 -29.10
CA HIS A 40 -20.62 -22.34 -30.48
C HIS A 40 -19.37 -22.19 -31.34
N GLN A 41 -18.73 -23.30 -31.70
CA GLN A 41 -17.49 -23.30 -32.46
C GLN A 41 -17.66 -23.91 -33.84
N ILE A 42 -17.00 -23.30 -34.84
CA ILE A 42 -16.89 -23.84 -36.19
C ILE A 42 -15.51 -24.48 -36.30
N ALA A 43 -15.49 -25.80 -36.52
CA ALA A 43 -14.25 -26.55 -36.69
C ALA A 43 -13.88 -26.70 -38.16
N SER A 44 -12.58 -26.63 -38.46
CA SER A 44 -11.98 -26.97 -39.75
C SER A 44 -11.24 -28.27 -39.62
N PHE A 45 -11.57 -29.25 -40.44
CA PHE A 45 -10.98 -30.59 -40.44
C PHE A 45 -10.69 -31.12 -41.84
N THR A 46 -9.79 -32.10 -41.91
CA THR A 46 -9.49 -32.88 -43.11
C THR A 46 -9.84 -34.34 -42.85
N SER A 47 -10.68 -34.92 -43.72
CA SER A 47 -11.10 -36.31 -43.64
C SER A 47 -10.71 -37.05 -44.92
N THR A 48 -10.34 -38.32 -44.81
CA THR A 48 -10.16 -39.22 -45.96
C THR A 48 -11.45 -39.96 -46.32
N GLY A 49 -12.49 -39.86 -45.49
CA GLY A 49 -13.78 -40.51 -45.71
C GLY A 49 -14.67 -39.78 -46.71
N ALA A 50 -15.72 -40.45 -47.15
CA ALA A 50 -16.74 -39.90 -48.03
C ALA A 50 -17.64 -38.88 -47.33
N SER A 51 -17.89 -39.03 -46.03
CA SER A 51 -18.65 -38.07 -45.23
C SER A 51 -18.23 -38.07 -43.76
N VAL A 52 -18.62 -37.01 -43.05
CA VAL A 52 -18.41 -36.86 -41.60
C VAL A 52 -19.73 -36.41 -40.97
N SER A 53 -20.07 -37.00 -39.82
CA SER A 53 -21.29 -36.66 -39.08
C SER A 53 -21.06 -36.59 -37.58
N VAL A 54 -21.90 -35.82 -36.89
CA VAL A 54 -21.96 -35.79 -35.42
C VAL A 54 -23.41 -35.97 -35.03
N ARG A 55 -23.69 -36.93 -34.13
CA ARG A 55 -25.06 -37.29 -33.71
C ARG A 55 -26.01 -37.54 -34.90
N GLY A 56 -25.48 -38.11 -35.99
CA GLY A 56 -26.22 -38.37 -37.24
C GLY A 56 -26.40 -37.16 -38.17
N ALA A 57 -26.06 -35.94 -37.75
CA ALA A 57 -26.11 -34.75 -38.59
C ALA A 57 -24.80 -34.57 -39.37
N ALA A 58 -24.90 -34.36 -40.68
CA ALA A 58 -23.73 -34.13 -41.55
C ALA A 58 -22.93 -32.90 -41.11
N GLN A 59 -21.60 -33.01 -41.11
CA GLN A 59 -20.68 -31.94 -40.77
C GLN A 59 -19.96 -31.45 -42.02
N SER A 60 -19.96 -30.13 -42.22
CA SER A 60 -19.16 -29.47 -43.25
C SER A 60 -18.01 -28.73 -42.58
N SER A 61 -16.79 -29.07 -43.00
CA SER A 61 -15.55 -28.46 -42.51
C SER A 61 -15.56 -26.95 -42.74
N GLY A 62 -15.32 -26.18 -41.68
CA GLY A 62 -15.32 -24.71 -41.72
C GLY A 62 -16.70 -24.06 -41.79
N ALA A 63 -17.79 -24.82 -41.63
CA ALA A 63 -19.15 -24.26 -41.72
C ALA A 63 -20.12 -24.72 -40.62
N THR A 64 -20.05 -25.99 -40.19
CA THR A 64 -21.00 -26.48 -39.18
C THR A 64 -20.60 -26.05 -37.77
N VAL A 65 -21.53 -25.42 -37.05
CA VAL A 65 -21.36 -25.06 -35.63
C VAL A 65 -21.56 -26.28 -34.76
N GLN A 66 -20.68 -26.47 -33.77
CA GLN A 66 -20.77 -27.50 -32.76
C GLN A 66 -20.50 -26.96 -31.36
N ASP A 67 -21.14 -27.61 -30.40
CA ASP A 67 -20.90 -27.43 -28.97
C ASP A 67 -19.85 -28.46 -28.49
N PHE A 68 -18.70 -27.96 -28.07
CA PHE A 68 -17.59 -28.72 -27.50
C PHE A 68 -17.44 -28.51 -25.98
N SER A 69 -18.51 -28.12 -25.29
CA SER A 69 -18.57 -28.11 -23.82
C SER A 69 -18.35 -29.51 -23.22
N ALA A 70 -18.64 -30.56 -23.99
CA ALA A 70 -18.35 -31.96 -23.71
C ALA A 70 -17.65 -32.64 -24.91
N PRO A 71 -16.99 -33.80 -24.73
CA PRO A 71 -16.39 -34.54 -25.83
C PRO A 71 -17.39 -34.87 -26.94
N VAL A 72 -17.01 -34.64 -28.19
CA VAL A 72 -17.87 -34.76 -29.36
C VAL A 72 -17.40 -35.92 -30.25
N PRO A 73 -18.20 -36.98 -30.44
CA PRO A 73 -17.86 -38.07 -31.35
C PRO A 73 -18.19 -37.68 -32.80
N TYR A 74 -17.15 -37.56 -33.62
CA TYR A 74 -17.23 -37.42 -35.07
C TYR A 74 -17.16 -38.79 -35.72
N VAL A 75 -18.19 -39.14 -36.50
CA VAL A 75 -18.24 -40.40 -37.25
C VAL A 75 -17.85 -40.12 -38.69
N VAL A 76 -16.76 -40.73 -39.14
CA VAL A 76 -16.28 -40.70 -40.52
C VAL A 76 -16.79 -41.93 -41.24
N THR A 77 -17.47 -41.76 -42.36
CA THR A 77 -17.98 -42.85 -43.20
C THR A 77 -17.14 -42.94 -44.47
N ALA A 78 -16.60 -44.12 -44.76
CA ALA A 78 -15.85 -44.42 -45.98
C ALA A 78 -16.80 -44.67 -47.17
N ALA A 79 -16.25 -44.77 -48.38
CA ALA A 79 -17.04 -44.99 -49.59
C ALA A 79 -17.64 -46.41 -49.67
N ASP A 80 -17.04 -47.38 -48.97
CA ASP A 80 -17.57 -48.74 -48.79
C ASP A 80 -18.70 -48.83 -47.74
N GLY A 81 -19.01 -47.72 -47.05
CA GLY A 81 -20.01 -47.65 -45.99
C GLY A 81 -19.50 -48.01 -44.58
N SER A 82 -18.24 -48.43 -44.44
CA SER A 82 -17.63 -48.66 -43.13
C SER A 82 -17.40 -47.33 -42.39
N THR A 83 -17.42 -47.37 -41.05
CA THR A 83 -17.31 -46.16 -40.22
C THR A 83 -16.17 -46.22 -39.21
N ALA A 84 -15.66 -45.06 -38.83
CA ALA A 84 -14.74 -44.87 -37.72
C ALA A 84 -15.16 -43.66 -36.89
N THR A 85 -15.07 -43.76 -35.57
CA THR A 85 -15.43 -42.67 -34.64
C THR A 85 -14.17 -42.03 -34.08
N PHE A 86 -14.11 -40.70 -34.14
CA PHE A 86 -13.08 -39.88 -33.53
C PHE A 86 -13.69 -39.01 -32.44
N THR A 87 -13.18 -39.09 -31.22
CA THR A 87 -13.65 -38.27 -30.12
C THR A 87 -12.84 -36.98 -30.07
N VAL A 88 -13.49 -35.85 -30.30
CA VAL A 88 -12.89 -34.52 -30.18
C VAL A 88 -13.13 -34.00 -28.76
N THR A 89 -12.04 -33.77 -28.03
CA THR A 89 -12.06 -33.19 -26.68
C THR A 89 -11.46 -31.80 -26.72
N VAL A 90 -12.24 -30.80 -26.31
CA VAL A 90 -11.80 -29.40 -26.28
C VAL A 90 -11.76 -28.89 -24.84
N THR A 91 -10.59 -28.48 -24.40
CA THR A 91 -10.37 -27.84 -23.10
C THR A 91 -10.02 -26.37 -23.27
N SER A 92 -10.08 -25.61 -22.19
CA SER A 92 -9.63 -24.22 -22.15
C SER A 92 -8.24 -24.15 -21.51
N ALA A 93 -7.39 -23.28 -22.04
CA ALA A 93 -6.13 -22.96 -21.40
C ALA A 93 -6.40 -22.38 -20.00
N PRO A 94 -5.52 -22.64 -19.00
CA PRO A 94 -5.66 -22.05 -17.68
C PRO A 94 -5.61 -20.52 -17.71
N SER A 95 -6.19 -19.89 -16.68
CA SER A 95 -6.24 -18.42 -16.58
C SER A 95 -4.84 -17.81 -16.38
N PRO A 96 -4.48 -16.76 -17.15
CA PRO A 96 -3.23 -16.01 -16.97
C PRO A 96 -3.33 -14.88 -15.93
N ALA A 97 -4.48 -14.74 -15.25
CA ALA A 97 -4.75 -13.66 -14.32
C ALA A 97 -3.84 -13.74 -13.07
N LYS A 98 -3.22 -12.62 -12.70
CA LYS A 98 -2.21 -12.54 -11.63
C LYS A 98 -2.09 -11.16 -11.01
N SER A 99 -3.20 -10.46 -10.87
CA SER A 99 -3.21 -9.07 -10.40
C SER A 99 -3.66 -8.97 -8.95
N ILE A 100 -3.01 -8.10 -8.17
CA ILE A 100 -3.55 -7.60 -6.90
C ILE A 100 -4.45 -6.40 -7.21
N THR A 101 -5.71 -6.44 -6.81
CA THR A 101 -6.70 -5.39 -7.11
C THR A 101 -7.05 -4.52 -5.90
N ALA A 102 -6.78 -5.02 -4.70
CA ALA A 102 -6.93 -4.28 -3.45
C ALA A 102 -5.89 -4.76 -2.45
N PHE A 103 -5.41 -3.84 -1.62
CA PHE A 103 -4.45 -4.14 -0.56
C PHE A 103 -4.65 -3.17 0.61
N SER A 104 -4.48 -3.65 1.83
CA SER A 104 -4.43 -2.84 3.04
C SER A 104 -3.45 -3.44 4.05
N VAL A 105 -2.88 -2.59 4.88
CA VAL A 105 -1.94 -2.95 5.95
C VAL A 105 -2.35 -2.21 7.21
N GLY A 106 -2.49 -2.91 8.34
CA GLY A 106 -2.86 -2.27 9.60
C GLY A 106 -4.20 -1.52 9.54
N GLY A 107 -5.12 -1.99 8.69
CA GLY A 107 -6.41 -1.33 8.42
C GLY A 107 -6.35 -0.13 7.49
N VAL A 108 -5.17 0.31 7.04
CA VAL A 108 -5.02 1.40 6.07
C VAL A 108 -5.06 0.86 4.64
N GLN A 109 -5.93 1.42 3.81
CA GLN A 109 -5.98 1.09 2.39
C GLN A 109 -4.71 1.58 1.67
N ALA A 110 -4.07 0.66 0.95
CA ALA A 110 -2.91 0.95 0.14
C ALA A 110 -3.32 1.40 -1.28
N THR A 111 -2.49 2.21 -1.91
CA THR A 111 -2.59 2.49 -3.33
C THR A 111 -1.88 1.38 -4.10
N VAL A 112 -2.57 0.78 -5.07
CA VAL A 112 -2.00 -0.21 -5.98
C VAL A 112 -1.83 0.46 -7.34
N SER A 113 -0.59 0.56 -7.81
CA SER A 113 -0.26 1.11 -9.13
C SER A 113 0.72 0.17 -9.83
N ASP A 114 0.28 -0.42 -10.94
CA ASP A 114 1.00 -1.49 -11.63
C ASP A 114 1.40 -2.63 -10.68
N HIS A 115 2.69 -2.73 -10.38
CA HIS A 115 3.29 -3.74 -9.49
C HIS A 115 3.87 -3.12 -8.21
N ALA A 116 3.54 -1.87 -7.92
CA ALA A 116 3.91 -1.17 -6.70
C ALA A 116 2.68 -0.99 -5.81
N ILE A 117 2.84 -1.30 -4.53
CA ILE A 117 1.81 -1.13 -3.51
C ILE A 117 2.37 -0.23 -2.41
N HIS A 118 1.71 0.90 -2.17
CA HIS A 118 2.16 1.88 -1.19
C HIS A 118 1.08 2.15 -0.15
N ALA A 119 1.45 2.06 1.12
CA ALA A 119 0.60 2.43 2.24
C ALA A 119 1.36 3.37 3.19
N THR A 120 0.65 4.33 3.79
CA THR A 120 1.20 5.16 4.87
C THR A 120 0.40 4.93 6.13
N LEU A 121 0.99 4.25 7.11
CA LEU A 121 0.38 4.03 8.42
C LEU A 121 0.30 5.35 9.21
N PRO A 122 -0.65 5.49 10.15
CA PRO A 122 -0.71 6.64 11.04
C PRO A 122 0.57 6.82 11.86
N ALA A 123 0.87 8.06 12.27
CA ALA A 123 2.01 8.36 13.11
C ALA A 123 2.01 7.54 14.41
N GLY A 124 3.17 7.01 14.79
CA GLY A 124 3.33 6.14 15.96
C GLY A 124 2.95 4.67 15.74
N SER A 125 2.50 4.28 14.55
CA SER A 125 2.27 2.87 14.21
C SER A 125 3.59 2.09 14.15
N ASP A 126 3.57 0.82 14.56
CA ASP A 126 4.71 -0.09 14.44
C ASP A 126 4.61 -0.96 13.17
N PRO A 127 5.42 -0.73 12.13
CA PRO A 127 5.37 -1.51 10.90
C PRO A 127 5.93 -2.94 11.04
N ALA A 128 6.52 -3.32 12.18
CA ALA A 128 7.17 -4.62 12.35
C ALA A 128 6.20 -5.81 12.46
N VAL A 129 4.94 -5.56 12.84
CA VAL A 129 3.94 -6.62 13.11
C VAL A 129 2.59 -6.20 12.54
N GLN A 130 2.46 -6.18 11.22
CA GLN A 130 1.22 -5.76 10.56
C GLN A 130 0.58 -6.89 9.77
N VAL A 131 -0.75 -7.00 9.88
CA VAL A 131 -1.54 -7.91 9.05
C VAL A 131 -1.90 -7.19 7.75
N ALA A 132 -1.63 -7.85 6.63
CA ALA A 132 -2.05 -7.39 5.31
C ALA A 132 -3.32 -8.11 4.85
N VAL A 133 -4.25 -7.36 4.28
CA VAL A 133 -5.45 -7.88 3.62
C VAL A 133 -5.38 -7.49 2.16
N PHE A 134 -5.65 -8.44 1.28
CA PHE A 134 -5.59 -8.21 -0.16
C PHE A 134 -6.64 -9.02 -0.92
N THR A 135 -6.93 -8.55 -2.14
CA THR A 135 -7.71 -9.25 -3.15
C THR A 135 -6.82 -9.48 -4.37
N SER A 136 -6.78 -10.70 -4.87
CA SER A 136 -6.00 -11.09 -6.03
C SER A 136 -6.86 -11.83 -7.06
N THR A 137 -6.54 -11.68 -8.34
CA THR A 137 -7.11 -12.47 -9.44
C THR A 137 -6.33 -13.75 -9.73
N GLY A 138 -5.16 -13.92 -9.09
CA GLY A 138 -4.36 -15.13 -9.21
C GLY A 138 -4.94 -16.34 -8.47
N ALA A 139 -4.42 -17.51 -8.79
CA ALA A 139 -4.75 -18.77 -8.13
C ALA A 139 -4.21 -18.82 -6.68
N SER A 140 -3.04 -18.23 -6.44
CA SER A 140 -2.47 -18.07 -5.10
C SER A 140 -1.56 -16.85 -5.01
N VAL A 141 -1.19 -16.48 -3.78
CA VAL A 141 -0.20 -15.44 -3.50
C VAL A 141 0.80 -15.99 -2.50
N SER A 142 2.07 -15.71 -2.69
CA SER A 142 3.16 -16.12 -1.81
C SER A 142 4.03 -14.94 -1.43
N VAL A 143 4.67 -15.04 -0.26
CA VAL A 143 5.64 -14.07 0.26
C VAL A 143 6.80 -14.87 0.84
N ASP A 144 8.03 -14.52 0.49
CA ASP A 144 9.25 -15.27 0.86
C ASP A 144 9.19 -16.77 0.48
N GLY A 145 8.50 -17.08 -0.61
CA GLY A 145 8.33 -18.46 -1.11
C GLY A 145 7.29 -19.31 -0.38
N ALA A 146 6.62 -18.76 0.65
CA ALA A 146 5.53 -19.44 1.35
C ALA A 146 4.17 -18.85 0.94
N ASP A 147 3.15 -19.71 0.83
CA ASP A 147 1.79 -19.27 0.55
C ASP A 147 1.30 -18.30 1.63
N GLN A 148 0.79 -17.16 1.17
CA GLN A 148 0.26 -16.11 2.00
C GLN A 148 -1.26 -16.08 1.85
N VAL A 149 -1.95 -16.21 2.98
CA VAL A 149 -3.40 -16.00 3.06
C VAL A 149 -3.69 -14.54 3.40
N SER A 150 -4.68 -13.96 2.73
CA SER A 150 -5.18 -12.61 3.00
C SER A 150 -5.74 -12.53 4.43
N GLY A 151 -5.32 -11.53 5.20
CA GLY A 151 -5.69 -11.41 6.62
C GLY A 151 -5.01 -12.45 7.53
N GLY A 152 -3.98 -13.14 7.04
CA GLY A 152 -3.23 -14.15 7.77
C GLY A 152 -2.26 -13.59 8.81
N LEU A 153 -1.11 -14.25 8.97
CA LEU A 153 -0.12 -13.88 9.98
C LEU A 153 0.48 -12.48 9.74
N PRO A 154 0.82 -11.75 10.83
CA PRO A 154 1.51 -10.47 10.72
C PRO A 154 2.87 -10.60 10.04
N ARG A 155 3.29 -9.53 9.38
CA ARG A 155 4.60 -9.41 8.72
C ARG A 155 5.28 -8.10 9.09
N ASP A 156 6.59 -8.10 8.90
CA ASP A 156 7.44 -6.94 9.08
C ASP A 156 7.53 -6.15 7.76
N PHE A 157 7.04 -4.91 7.78
CA PHE A 157 7.07 -3.99 6.65
C PHE A 157 8.07 -2.85 6.84
N ARG A 158 9.04 -2.96 7.77
CA ARG A 158 10.16 -2.00 7.88
C ARG A 158 11.04 -1.96 6.64
N ARG A 159 10.90 -2.94 5.75
CA ARG A 159 11.53 -3.01 4.43
C ARG A 159 10.46 -3.40 3.39
N PRO A 160 10.69 -3.10 2.10
CA PRO A 160 9.78 -3.53 1.05
C PRO A 160 9.60 -5.06 1.04
N VAL A 161 8.36 -5.52 0.92
CA VAL A 161 8.00 -6.94 0.92
C VAL A 161 7.49 -7.34 -0.47
N ALA A 162 8.03 -8.42 -1.03
CA ALA A 162 7.61 -8.93 -2.33
C ALA A 162 6.45 -9.92 -2.19
N TYR A 163 5.31 -9.59 -2.78
CA TYR A 163 4.15 -10.47 -2.93
C TYR A 163 4.14 -11.04 -4.34
N VAL A 164 4.27 -12.35 -4.48
CA VAL A 164 4.25 -13.04 -5.77
C VAL A 164 2.89 -13.66 -5.98
N VAL A 165 2.16 -13.18 -6.99
CA VAL A 165 0.88 -13.74 -7.44
C VAL A 165 1.14 -14.82 -8.48
N HIS A 166 0.57 -16.01 -8.27
CA HIS A 166 0.65 -17.13 -9.19
C HIS A 166 -0.65 -17.26 -9.97
N ALA A 167 -0.58 -17.24 -11.30
CA ALA A 167 -1.71 -17.52 -12.18
C ALA A 167 -1.97 -19.02 -12.30
N ALA A 168 -3.15 -19.40 -12.77
CA ALA A 168 -3.49 -20.80 -13.00
C ALA A 168 -2.69 -21.42 -14.16
N ASP A 169 -2.17 -20.60 -15.08
CA ASP A 169 -1.27 -21.03 -16.17
C ASP A 169 0.19 -21.23 -15.73
N GLY A 170 0.49 -21.00 -14.44
CA GLY A 170 1.83 -21.10 -13.87
C GLY A 170 2.71 -19.86 -14.06
N SER A 171 2.22 -18.83 -14.74
CA SER A 171 2.92 -17.54 -14.82
C SER A 171 2.79 -16.77 -13.50
N THR A 172 3.74 -15.86 -13.23
CA THR A 172 3.79 -15.11 -11.97
C THR A 172 3.92 -13.61 -12.19
N ALA A 173 3.41 -12.81 -11.24
CA ALA A 173 3.65 -11.37 -11.15
C ALA A 173 4.13 -11.02 -9.74
N THR A 174 5.14 -10.17 -9.63
CA THR A 174 5.68 -9.73 -8.34
C THR A 174 5.24 -8.31 -8.04
N TYR A 175 4.62 -8.11 -6.88
CA TYR A 175 4.20 -6.83 -6.35
C TYR A 175 5.12 -6.43 -5.19
N THR A 176 5.67 -5.22 -5.23
CA THR A 176 6.50 -4.69 -4.14
C THR A 176 5.65 -3.83 -3.22
N VAL A 177 5.47 -4.28 -1.98
CA VAL A 177 4.73 -3.56 -0.94
C VAL A 177 5.71 -2.73 -0.13
N THR A 178 5.53 -1.40 -0.17
CA THR A 178 6.28 -0.45 0.67
C THR A 178 5.31 0.21 1.63
N VAL A 179 5.69 0.23 2.91
CA VAL A 179 4.89 0.82 3.98
C VAL A 179 5.71 1.89 4.66
N ASP A 180 5.19 3.11 4.64
CA ASP A 180 5.73 4.24 5.38
C ASP A 180 4.91 4.47 6.65
N VAL A 181 5.51 5.14 7.63
CA VAL A 181 4.79 5.66 8.81
C VAL A 181 4.73 7.17 8.67
N ALA A 182 3.53 7.74 8.76
CA ALA A 182 3.35 9.19 8.72
C ALA A 182 4.15 9.84 9.86
N LYS A 183 4.76 10.98 9.58
CA LYS A 183 5.47 11.75 10.60
C LYS A 183 4.47 12.40 11.55
N SER A 184 4.79 12.43 12.85
CA SER A 184 3.95 13.10 13.84
C SER A 184 3.87 14.61 13.59
N SER A 185 2.69 15.19 13.75
CA SER A 185 2.44 16.64 13.71
C SER A 185 2.41 17.29 15.10
N ALA A 186 2.71 16.50 16.15
CA ALA A 186 2.73 16.94 17.53
C ALA A 186 3.90 17.93 17.78
N LYS A 187 3.57 19.06 18.40
CA LYS A 187 4.48 20.21 18.59
C LYS A 187 4.11 21.04 19.81
N ALA A 188 3.57 20.37 20.83
CA ALA A 188 3.18 21.01 22.07
C ALA A 188 4.40 21.26 22.96
N ILE A 189 4.45 22.37 23.67
CA ILE A 189 5.18 22.45 24.95
C ILE A 189 4.20 21.97 26.02
N THR A 190 4.52 20.87 26.69
CA THR A 190 3.64 20.24 27.69
C THR A 190 3.98 20.67 29.12
N SER A 191 5.21 21.13 29.34
CA SER A 191 5.62 21.78 30.58
C SER A 191 6.67 22.85 30.29
N PHE A 192 6.65 23.90 31.10
CA PHE A 192 7.63 24.97 31.06
C PHE A 192 7.91 25.43 32.49
N MET A 193 9.17 25.57 32.85
CA MET A 193 9.59 26.14 34.14
C MET A 193 10.73 27.14 33.92
N ALA A 194 10.72 28.21 34.71
CA ALA A 194 11.87 29.10 34.87
C ALA A 194 12.23 29.20 36.35
N ASP A 195 13.51 28.95 36.70
CA ASP A 195 14.01 28.97 38.07
C ASP A 195 13.07 28.27 39.08
N ASP A 196 12.64 27.05 38.74
CA ASP A 196 11.74 26.19 39.51
C ASP A 196 10.27 26.63 39.60
N LYS A 197 9.85 27.64 38.84
CA LYS A 197 8.46 28.09 38.78
C LYS A 197 7.79 27.66 37.49
N ALA A 198 6.67 26.95 37.62
CA ALA A 198 5.87 26.51 36.48
C ALA A 198 5.25 27.71 35.75
N GLY A 199 5.43 27.73 34.43
CA GLY A 199 4.73 28.63 33.53
C GLY A 199 3.33 28.11 33.19
N GLN A 200 2.37 29.01 33.06
CA GLN A 200 1.03 28.70 32.55
C GLN A 200 1.04 28.83 31.03
N ILE A 201 0.56 27.80 30.34
CA ILE A 201 0.50 27.75 28.88
C ILE A 201 -0.94 27.96 28.45
N ALA A 202 -1.18 28.94 27.59
CA ALA A 202 -2.50 29.24 27.03
C ALA A 202 -2.43 29.31 25.50
N GLU A 203 -3.43 28.74 24.81
CA GLU A 203 -3.57 28.89 23.35
C GLU A 203 -4.34 30.18 23.04
N ASN A 204 -3.75 31.04 22.22
CA ASN A 204 -4.31 32.35 21.87
C ASN A 204 -4.57 32.48 20.35
N GLY A 205 -4.62 31.35 19.65
CA GLY A 205 -4.90 31.22 18.22
C GLY A 205 -4.26 29.95 17.63
N PRO A 206 -4.63 29.53 16.41
CA PRO A 206 -4.14 28.29 15.82
C PRO A 206 -2.60 28.26 15.78
N GLY A 207 -1.99 27.35 16.55
CA GLY A 207 -0.53 27.18 16.60
C GLY A 207 0.23 28.32 17.29
N LYS A 208 -0.47 29.22 18.00
CA LYS A 208 0.11 30.34 18.74
C LYS A 208 -0.26 30.24 20.22
N PHE A 209 0.74 30.13 21.05
CA PHE A 209 0.60 29.95 22.49
C PHE A 209 1.30 31.06 23.24
N THR A 210 0.80 31.37 24.42
CA THR A 210 1.47 32.24 25.38
C THR A 210 1.90 31.43 26.59
N ILE A 211 3.12 31.71 27.06
CA ILE A 211 3.64 31.19 28.33
C ILE A 211 3.72 32.35 29.32
N SER A 212 2.98 32.25 30.41
CA SER A 212 2.99 33.19 31.53
C SER A 212 3.79 32.60 32.68
N VAL A 213 4.93 33.20 33.02
CA VAL A 213 5.80 32.73 34.10
C VAL A 213 5.70 33.70 35.27
N PRO A 214 5.41 33.24 36.50
CA PRO A 214 5.47 34.09 37.68
C PRO A 214 6.93 34.39 37.98
N LEU A 215 7.34 35.64 37.78
CA LEU A 215 8.71 36.07 38.04
C LEU A 215 8.81 36.58 39.48
N PHE A 216 9.75 36.01 40.23
CA PHE A 216 10.09 36.45 41.57
C PHE A 216 11.49 37.08 41.55
N PHE A 217 11.64 38.21 42.23
CA PHE A 217 12.94 38.79 42.49
C PHE A 217 13.58 38.00 43.63
N ARG A 218 14.63 37.25 43.31
CA ARG A 218 15.53 36.67 44.29
C ARG A 218 16.62 37.68 44.59
N SER A 219 16.60 38.26 45.79
CA SER A 219 17.63 39.20 46.26
C SER A 219 18.94 38.49 46.65
N ASP A 220 18.99 37.16 46.54
CA ASP A 220 20.05 36.28 47.05
C ASP A 220 20.95 35.65 45.98
N LEU A 221 20.64 35.78 44.68
CA LEU A 221 21.58 35.35 43.64
C LEU A 221 22.61 36.44 43.35
N ASN A 222 23.86 36.08 43.61
CA ASN A 222 25.09 36.84 43.37
C ASN A 222 25.38 37.03 41.87
N TYR A 223 24.40 37.46 41.08
CA TYR A 223 24.60 38.01 39.76
C TYR A 223 24.72 39.52 39.92
N PRO A 224 25.85 40.14 39.53
CA PRO A 224 26.04 41.56 39.75
C PRO A 224 24.89 42.32 39.10
N LEU A 225 24.13 43.02 39.93
CA LEU A 225 23.29 44.12 39.53
C LEU A 225 24.23 45.13 38.86
N VAL A 226 24.43 45.02 37.54
CA VAL A 226 25.11 46.07 36.79
C VAL A 226 24.19 47.27 36.86
N VAL A 227 24.57 48.23 37.70
CA VAL A 227 23.92 49.54 37.81
C VAL A 227 24.20 50.30 36.51
N GLY A 228 23.31 50.06 35.55
CA GLY A 228 23.02 50.79 34.34
C GLY A 228 21.58 50.41 34.00
N ASN A 229 20.77 51.29 33.43
CA ASN A 229 19.30 51.15 33.31
C ASN A 229 18.79 49.99 32.39
N SER A 230 19.53 48.90 32.26
CA SER A 230 19.22 47.73 31.43
C SER A 230 19.69 46.45 32.15
N GLY A 231 18.84 45.88 33.00
CA GLY A 231 19.16 44.64 33.72
C GLY A 231 18.90 43.42 32.85
N ILE A 232 19.90 42.58 32.63
CA ILE A 232 19.74 41.25 32.02
C ILE A 232 19.44 40.25 33.14
N TYR A 233 18.29 39.58 33.09
CA TYR A 233 17.92 38.53 34.03
C TYR A 233 18.16 37.17 33.39
N ARG A 234 19.22 36.49 33.82
CA ARG A 234 19.47 35.11 33.39
C ARG A 234 18.59 34.16 34.17
N ARG A 235 17.87 33.28 33.47
CA ARG A 235 17.01 32.26 34.07
C ARG A 235 17.31 30.91 33.45
N THR A 236 17.32 29.87 34.29
CA THR A 236 17.38 28.50 33.77
C THR A 236 15.97 28.11 33.34
N VAL A 237 15.82 27.74 32.08
CA VAL A 237 14.53 27.30 31.53
C VAL A 237 14.56 25.79 31.28
N THR A 238 13.59 25.08 31.84
CA THR A 238 13.33 23.67 31.51
C THR A 238 11.96 23.53 30.87
N PHE A 239 11.88 22.75 29.82
CA PHE A 239 10.63 22.44 29.13
C PHE A 239 10.57 20.97 28.73
N ALA A 240 9.34 20.46 28.59
CA ALA A 240 9.05 19.22 27.89
C ALA A 240 8.22 19.53 26.65
N THR A 241 8.49 18.80 25.56
CA THR A 241 7.80 19.00 24.29
C THR A 241 7.46 17.69 23.61
N THR A 242 6.40 17.69 22.81
CA THR A 242 6.05 16.58 21.90
C THR A 242 6.67 16.74 20.51
N GLY A 243 7.28 17.90 20.20
CA GLY A 243 8.02 18.11 18.97
C GLY A 243 9.47 17.62 19.06
N VAL A 244 10.13 17.52 17.92
CA VAL A 244 11.51 16.99 17.81
C VAL A 244 12.59 18.06 17.93
N LYS A 245 12.23 19.34 17.77
CA LYS A 245 13.18 20.44 17.83
C LYS A 245 12.51 21.68 18.41
N VAL A 246 13.24 22.38 19.28
CA VAL A 246 12.83 23.68 19.83
C VAL A 246 13.90 24.70 19.49
N THR A 247 13.50 25.85 18.96
CA THR A 247 14.41 26.96 18.63
C THR A 247 13.92 28.27 19.23
N VAL A 248 14.85 29.15 19.57
CA VAL A 248 14.61 30.57 19.89
C VAL A 248 15.50 31.38 18.96
N ASP A 249 14.93 32.33 18.21
CA ASP A 249 15.64 33.12 17.18
C ASP A 249 16.42 32.27 16.17
N GLY A 250 15.88 31.10 15.82
CA GLY A 250 16.50 30.13 14.91
C GLY A 250 17.60 29.26 15.55
N VAL A 251 18.01 29.55 16.79
CA VAL A 251 19.02 28.77 17.53
C VAL A 251 18.35 27.63 18.29
N VAL A 252 18.86 26.41 18.14
CA VAL A 252 18.34 25.22 18.84
C VAL A 252 18.54 25.34 20.35
N GLN A 253 17.46 25.16 21.09
CA GLN A 253 17.45 25.20 22.55
C GLN A 253 17.35 23.79 23.12
N LYS A 254 18.15 23.50 24.14
CA LYS A 254 18.00 22.30 24.97
C LYS A 254 17.27 22.66 26.26
N SER A 255 16.49 21.73 26.78
CA SER A 255 15.88 21.89 28.11
C SER A 255 16.99 22.00 29.17
N GLY A 256 16.84 22.92 30.13
CA GLY A 256 17.84 23.22 31.15
C GLY A 256 18.87 24.29 30.76
N THR A 257 18.69 24.97 29.62
CA THR A 257 19.62 26.02 29.19
C THR A 257 19.29 27.35 29.87
N VAL A 258 20.32 28.15 30.14
CA VAL A 258 20.16 29.52 30.64
C VAL A 258 19.74 30.42 29.50
N VAL A 259 18.65 31.14 29.68
CA VAL A 259 18.11 32.11 28.71
C VAL A 259 18.12 33.49 29.33
N ASP A 260 18.57 34.47 28.55
CA ASP A 260 18.61 35.88 28.94
C ASP A 260 17.22 36.50 28.77
N PHE A 261 16.60 36.90 29.87
CA PHE A 261 15.38 37.72 29.91
C PHE A 261 15.81 39.18 30.05
N TYR A 262 15.74 39.95 28.97
CA TYR A 262 16.14 41.36 28.98
C TYR A 262 15.10 42.24 29.71
N ARG A 263 15.54 43.27 30.44
CA ARG A 263 14.69 44.37 30.94
C ARG A 263 15.30 45.72 30.60
N GLY A 264 14.66 46.50 29.73
CA GLY A 264 14.91 47.93 29.56
C GLY A 264 13.87 48.73 30.35
N LEU A 265 14.29 49.59 31.29
CA LEU A 265 13.40 50.62 31.82
C LEU A 265 13.33 51.76 30.80
N GLY A 266 12.19 51.92 30.11
CA GLY A 266 11.87 53.13 29.34
C GLY A 266 12.01 53.07 27.80
N THR A 267 12.20 51.90 27.19
CA THR A 267 12.13 51.69 25.73
C THR A 267 11.01 50.69 25.37
N PRO A 268 10.50 50.66 24.11
CA PRO A 268 9.30 49.90 23.71
C PRO A 268 9.37 48.42 24.14
N PRO A 269 8.23 47.69 24.20
CA PRO A 269 8.19 46.38 24.81
C PRO A 269 9.26 45.47 24.20
N LEU A 270 10.06 44.89 25.10
CA LEU A 270 11.10 43.92 24.76
C LEU A 270 10.49 42.89 23.81
N GLU A 271 11.19 42.61 22.69
CA GLU A 271 10.71 41.58 21.78
C GLU A 271 10.43 40.31 22.59
N PRO A 272 9.21 39.76 22.49
CA PRO A 272 8.86 38.63 23.32
C PRO A 272 9.71 37.43 22.90
N ILE A 273 10.22 36.67 23.86
CA ILE A 273 10.98 35.46 23.56
C ILE A 273 10.01 34.45 22.93
N VAL A 274 10.26 34.08 21.68
CA VAL A 274 9.44 33.11 20.95
C VAL A 274 10.17 31.78 20.84
N TYR A 275 9.60 30.77 21.49
CA TYR A 275 9.98 29.38 21.29
C TYR A 275 9.22 28.83 20.09
N VAL A 276 9.93 28.29 19.11
CA VAL A 276 9.35 27.60 17.97
C VAL A 276 9.58 26.12 18.14
N VAL A 277 8.49 25.36 18.29
CA VAL A 277 8.53 23.90 18.34
C VAL A 277 8.27 23.37 16.93
N THR A 278 9.16 22.50 16.44
CA THR A 278 9.03 21.81 15.15
C THR A 278 8.63 20.35 15.38
N ALA A 279 7.55 19.92 14.75
CA ALA A 279 7.10 18.53 14.70
C ALA A 279 7.96 17.69 13.72
N GLU A 280 7.78 16.36 13.71
CA GLU A 280 8.49 15.47 12.79
C GLU A 280 8.14 15.76 11.33
N ASP A 281 6.88 16.10 11.06
CA ASP A 281 6.38 16.48 9.73
C ASP A 281 6.92 17.83 9.25
N GLY A 282 7.66 18.56 10.09
CA GLY A 282 8.22 19.88 9.81
C GLY A 282 7.28 21.05 10.11
N SER A 283 6.03 20.79 10.49
CA SER A 283 5.10 21.83 10.94
C SER A 283 5.59 22.46 12.25
N THR A 284 5.24 23.74 12.46
CA THR A 284 5.73 24.51 13.62
C THR A 284 4.61 25.13 14.43
N ALA A 285 4.88 25.37 15.71
CA ALA A 285 4.03 26.11 16.64
C ALA A 285 4.89 27.11 17.40
N SER A 286 4.37 28.31 17.60
CA SER A 286 5.07 29.41 18.27
C SER A 286 4.53 29.60 19.68
N TYR A 287 5.44 29.68 20.65
CA TYR A 287 5.19 29.86 22.07
C TYR A 287 5.85 31.16 22.49
N THR A 288 5.06 32.20 22.63
CA THR A 288 5.50 33.53 23.02
C THR A 288 5.50 33.63 24.54
N ILE A 289 6.65 33.88 25.15
CA ILE A 289 6.67 34.24 26.58
C ILE A 289 6.11 35.66 26.70
N ALA A 290 4.96 35.80 27.37
CA ALA A 290 4.37 37.12 27.55
C ALA A 290 5.24 37.97 28.50
N PRO A 291 5.46 39.25 28.18
CA PRO A 291 6.05 40.19 29.12
C PRO A 291 5.03 40.47 30.26
N TYR A 292 5.25 39.81 31.39
CA TYR A 292 4.81 40.14 32.76
C TYR A 292 3.31 40.42 33.03
N THR A 293 2.70 39.59 33.89
CA THR A 293 1.82 40.08 34.96
C THR A 293 2.59 40.02 36.29
N LEU A 294 2.81 41.19 36.90
CA LEU A 294 3.50 41.32 38.17
C LEU A 294 2.52 40.95 39.31
N SER A 295 2.77 39.87 40.04
CA SER A 295 2.18 39.66 41.37
C SER A 295 3.25 39.97 42.41
N ILE A 296 3.28 41.21 42.90
CA ILE A 296 4.06 41.58 44.07
C ILE A 296 3.39 40.90 45.27
N ALA A 297 3.87 39.71 45.66
CA ALA A 297 3.67 39.24 47.02
C ALA A 297 4.68 39.98 47.88
N VAL A 298 4.23 41.01 48.59
CA VAL A 298 5.00 41.59 49.69
C VAL A 298 5.15 40.49 50.74
N LEU A 299 6.30 39.82 50.77
CA LEU A 299 6.68 39.06 51.96
C LEU A 299 6.94 40.10 53.04
N ALA A 300 6.03 40.19 54.00
CA ALA A 300 6.25 40.96 55.20
C ALA A 300 7.56 40.46 55.86
N PRO A 301 8.51 41.35 56.18
CA PRO A 301 9.66 40.94 56.98
C PRO A 301 9.16 40.45 58.35
N ASN A 302 9.75 39.33 58.81
CA ASN A 302 9.56 38.78 60.16
C ASN A 302 9.89 39.80 61.25
#